data_AF-A0A4V3TUV0-F1
#
_entry.id   AF-A0A4V3TUV0-F1
#
_cell.length_a   1.000
_cell.length_b   1.000
_cell.length_c   1.000
_cell.angle_alpha   90.00
_cell.angle_beta   90.00
_cell.angle_gamma   90.00
#
_symmetry.space_group_name_H-M   'P 1'
#
loop_
_entity.id
_entity.type
_entity.pdbx_description
1 polymer ?
#
loop_
_entity_poly.entity_id
_entity_poly.type
_entity_poly.pdbx_seq_one_letter_code
_entity_poly.pdbx_strand_id
1 'polypeptide(L)'
;MNEFKQIKSLYKKHTHYHRNIFLISGILIVSISIFVAVDVVRINPLIFYAVGMGIVTFYALFNRVESSNYDQLKKFLKDYQPDILDDKEFLFFLDYQLSSHLNRKSEVWFQELNDSSELKKNRAARALEKCIRELDGYYQFLQRYASHKNRKEISFQDYRILLNQRRYRDSMGGKEQ
;
A
#
# COMPACT_ATOMS: atom_id res chain seq x y z
N MET A 1 -12.71 11.39 12.04
CA MET A 1 -11.31 11.55 12.51
C MET A 1 -10.50 11.33 11.25
N ASN A 2 -10.03 12.43 10.65
CA ASN A 2 -9.56 12.55 9.27
C ASN A 2 -8.92 11.27 8.67
N GLU A 3 -9.60 10.58 7.75
CA GLU A 3 -9.15 9.38 7.01
C GLU A 3 -7.77 9.62 6.39
N PHE A 4 -7.56 10.81 5.82
CA PHE A 4 -6.25 11.20 5.30
C PHE A 4 -5.17 11.34 6.38
N LYS A 5 -5.51 11.85 7.58
CA LYS A 5 -4.57 11.87 8.72
C LYS A 5 -4.31 10.47 9.26
N GLN A 6 -5.31 9.59 9.23
CA GLN A 6 -5.16 8.19 9.63
C GLN A 6 -4.27 7.44 8.63
N ILE A 7 -4.46 7.62 7.32
CA ILE A 7 -3.60 7.02 6.30
C ILE A 7 -2.16 7.56 6.43
N LYS A 8 -2.00 8.87 6.68
CA LYS A 8 -0.67 9.45 6.96
C LYS A 8 -0.04 8.90 8.24
N SER A 9 -0.82 8.64 9.29
CA SER A 9 -0.29 8.03 10.51
C SER A 9 0.10 6.56 10.29
N LEU A 10 -0.69 5.82 9.51
CA LEU A 10 -0.40 4.45 9.09
C LEU A 10 0.84 4.40 8.20
N TYR A 11 1.01 5.35 7.28
CA TYR A 11 2.22 5.49 6.47
C TYR A 11 3.45 5.79 7.33
N LYS A 12 3.34 6.68 8.33
CA LYS A 12 4.43 6.88 9.31
C LYS A 12 4.74 5.59 10.06
N LYS A 13 3.74 4.81 10.46
CA LYS A 13 3.94 3.50 11.10
C LYS A 13 4.65 2.52 10.16
N HIS A 14 4.28 2.50 8.88
CA HIS A 14 4.91 1.69 7.82
C HIS A 14 6.39 2.04 7.62
N THR A 15 6.72 3.33 7.50
CA THR A 15 8.12 3.77 7.38
C THR A 15 8.94 3.43 8.63
N HIS A 16 8.36 3.60 9.83
CA HIS A 16 9.01 3.19 11.08
C HIS A 16 9.21 1.68 11.17
N TYR A 17 8.24 0.88 10.72
CA TYR A 17 8.34 -0.57 10.69
C TYR A 17 9.54 -1.04 9.85
N HIS A 18 9.67 -0.55 8.61
CA HIS A 18 10.79 -0.90 7.73
C HIS A 18 12.14 -0.49 8.33
N ARG A 19 12.21 0.72 8.90
CA ARG A 19 13.42 1.20 9.58
C ARG A 19 13.78 0.33 10.79
N ASN A 20 12.79 -0.02 11.61
CA ASN A 20 13.00 -0.79 12.82
C ASN A 20 13.43 -2.22 12.50
N ILE A 21 12.86 -2.86 11.48
CA ILE A 21 13.33 -4.17 11.01
C ILE A 21 14.78 -4.08 10.59
N PHE A 22 15.14 -3.11 9.75
CA PHE A 22 16.52 -2.96 9.30
C PHE A 22 17.50 -2.78 10.48
N LEU A 23 17.13 -1.94 11.45
CA LEU A 23 17.94 -1.72 12.66
C LEU A 23 18.03 -2.97 13.54
N ILE A 24 16.91 -3.65 13.79
CA ILE A 24 16.88 -4.87 14.61
C ILE A 24 17.73 -5.95 13.94
N SER A 25 17.56 -6.17 12.64
CA SER A 25 18.37 -7.12 11.87
C SER A 25 19.86 -6.77 11.93
N GLY A 26 20.23 -5.50 11.76
CA GLY A 26 21.62 -5.05 11.87
C GLY A 26 22.22 -5.30 13.26
N ILE A 27 21.50 -4.93 14.32
CA ILE A 27 21.93 -5.17 15.71
C ILE A 27 22.08 -6.67 15.98
N LEU A 28 21.16 -7.49 15.49
CA LEU A 28 21.19 -8.94 15.68
C LEU A 28 22.41 -9.58 15.00
N ILE A 29 22.71 -9.18 13.76
CA ILE A 29 23.88 -9.66 13.03
C ILE A 29 25.17 -9.28 13.76
N VAL A 30 25.29 -8.02 14.20
CA VAL A 30 26.48 -7.54 14.94
C VAL A 30 26.62 -8.27 16.27
N SER A 31 25.53 -8.43 17.02
CA SER A 31 25.52 -9.10 18.32
C SER A 31 25.91 -10.57 18.20
N ILE A 32 25.36 -11.29 17.21
CA ILE A 32 25.74 -12.69 16.94
C ILE A 32 27.21 -12.77 16.52
N SER A 33 27.68 -11.85 15.67
CA SER A 33 29.07 -11.83 15.22
C SER A 33 30.05 -11.64 16.36
N ILE A 34 29.77 -10.70 17.28
CA ILE A 34 30.58 -10.49 18.49
C ILE A 34 30.52 -11.73 19.38
N PHE A 35 29.35 -12.31 19.59
CA PHE A 35 29.18 -13.48 20.44
C PHE A 35 29.97 -14.70 19.94
N VAL A 36 29.97 -14.92 18.62
CA VAL A 36 30.78 -15.96 17.96
C VAL A 36 32.28 -15.63 18.06
N ALA A 37 32.67 -14.37 17.87
CA ALA A 37 34.08 -13.95 17.91
C ALA A 37 34.72 -14.06 19.31
N VAL A 38 33.94 -13.85 20.38
CA VAL A 38 34.40 -13.99 21.77
C VAL A 38 34.46 -15.47 22.19
N ASP A 39 33.99 -16.40 21.35
CA ASP A 39 33.96 -17.86 21.61
C ASP A 39 33.38 -18.21 22.99
N VAL A 40 32.34 -17.46 23.41
CA VAL A 40 31.75 -17.58 24.75
C VAL A 40 31.15 -18.97 24.98
N VAL A 41 30.66 -19.62 23.92
CA VAL A 41 30.05 -20.95 23.99
C VAL A 41 30.38 -21.74 22.73
N ARG A 42 30.87 -22.98 22.89
CA ARG A 42 31.11 -23.95 21.80
C ARG A 42 29.80 -24.52 21.21
N ILE A 43 28.90 -23.63 20.79
CA ILE A 43 27.68 -23.97 20.07
C ILE A 43 27.90 -23.59 18.61
N ASN A 44 27.31 -24.38 17.69
CA ASN A 44 27.37 -24.07 16.27
C ASN A 44 26.78 -22.66 16.00
N PRO A 45 27.56 -21.71 15.43
CA PRO A 45 27.12 -20.34 15.13
C PRO A 45 25.81 -20.27 14.35
N LEU A 46 25.54 -21.28 13.53
CA LEU A 46 24.35 -21.40 12.69
C LEU A 46 23.05 -21.40 13.51
N ILE A 47 23.07 -21.94 14.73
CA ILE A 47 21.90 -21.95 15.62
C ILE A 47 21.51 -20.53 16.03
N PHE A 48 22.49 -19.67 16.36
CA PHE A 48 22.22 -18.27 16.72
C PHE A 48 21.66 -17.47 15.54
N TYR A 49 22.21 -17.68 14.33
CA TYR A 49 21.66 -17.08 13.13
C TYR A 49 20.23 -17.53 12.83
N ALA A 50 19.93 -18.83 13.03
CA ALA A 50 18.58 -19.36 12.84
C ALA A 50 17.57 -18.75 13.83
N VAL A 51 17.93 -18.65 15.12
CA VAL A 51 17.10 -17.99 16.14
C VAL A 51 16.90 -16.51 15.81
N GLY A 52 17.97 -15.82 15.41
CA GLY A 52 17.91 -14.42 15.00
C GLY A 52 16.98 -14.16 13.81
N MET A 53 17.11 -14.98 12.75
CA MET A 53 16.20 -14.91 11.60
C MET A 53 14.75 -15.23 11.99
N GLY A 54 14.54 -16.18 12.90
CA GLY A 54 13.21 -16.50 13.44
C GLY A 54 12.55 -15.29 14.11
N ILE A 55 13.28 -14.58 14.98
CA ILE A 55 12.79 -13.38 15.68
C ILE A 55 12.44 -12.27 14.68
N VAL A 56 13.32 -12.00 13.71
CA VAL A 56 13.08 -10.97 12.69
C VAL A 56 11.87 -11.32 11.82
N THR A 57 11.76 -12.57 11.40
CA THR A 57 10.63 -13.05 10.57
C THR A 57 9.31 -12.96 11.32
N PHE A 58 9.29 -13.38 12.60
CA PHE A 58 8.10 -13.27 13.44
C PHE A 58 7.67 -11.81 13.62
N TYR A 59 8.63 -10.93 13.94
CA TYR A 59 8.35 -9.49 14.08
C TYR A 59 7.83 -8.87 12.78
N ALA A 60 8.39 -9.27 11.63
CA ALA A 60 7.96 -8.81 10.32
C ALA A 60 6.52 -9.23 10.00
N LEU A 61 6.19 -10.51 10.21
CA LEU A 61 4.84 -11.02 9.97
C LEU A 61 3.81 -10.34 10.85
N PHE A 62 4.11 -10.13 12.14
CA PHE A 62 3.13 -9.61 13.10
C PHE A 62 2.91 -8.10 13.00
N ASN A 63 3.90 -7.35 12.52
CA ASN A 63 3.83 -5.89 12.42
C ASN A 63 3.63 -5.40 10.97
N ARG A 64 3.39 -6.29 10.01
CA ARG A 64 3.12 -5.92 8.62
C ARG A 64 1.91 -4.99 8.56
N VAL A 65 2.12 -3.79 8.03
CA VAL A 65 1.06 -2.77 7.84
C VAL A 65 0.49 -2.80 6.41
N GLU A 66 1.24 -3.36 5.46
CA GLU A 66 0.86 -3.53 4.06
C GLU A 66 -0.16 -4.66 3.88
N SER A 67 -0.98 -4.56 2.84
CA SER A 67 -1.88 -5.65 2.45
C SER A 67 -1.12 -6.86 1.86
N SER A 68 -1.78 -8.01 1.82
CA SER A 68 -1.25 -9.22 1.18
C SER A 68 -0.96 -9.04 -0.32
N ASN A 69 -1.65 -8.11 -0.97
CA ASN A 69 -1.54 -7.85 -2.41
C ASN A 69 -0.55 -6.73 -2.74
N TYR A 70 0.14 -6.15 -1.76
CA TYR A 70 1.06 -5.03 -1.95
C TYR A 70 2.15 -5.31 -3.01
N ASP A 71 2.75 -6.50 -2.99
CA ASP A 71 3.76 -6.89 -3.97
C ASP A 71 3.18 -7.05 -5.38
N GLN A 72 1.93 -7.51 -5.48
CA GLN A 72 1.23 -7.64 -6.76
C GLN A 72 0.86 -6.26 -7.32
N LEU A 73 0.45 -5.33 -6.46
CA LEU A 73 0.24 -3.93 -6.82
C LEU A 73 1.53 -3.30 -7.36
N LYS A 74 2.68 -3.51 -6.71
CA LYS A 74 3.97 -2.99 -7.20
C LYS A 74 4.36 -3.58 -8.55
N LYS A 75 4.16 -4.89 -8.74
CA LYS A 75 4.39 -5.56 -10.04
C LYS A 75 3.50 -4.97 -11.12
N PHE A 76 2.20 -4.83 -10.84
CA PHE A 76 1.26 -4.21 -11.77
C PHE A 76 1.66 -2.78 -12.12
N LEU A 77 1.97 -1.95 -11.12
CA LEU A 77 2.37 -0.56 -11.36
C LEU A 77 3.67 -0.45 -12.17
N LYS A 78 4.62 -1.37 -11.99
CA LYS A 78 5.85 -1.38 -12.79
C LYS A 78 5.58 -1.45 -14.30
N ASP A 79 4.57 -2.21 -14.70
CA ASP A 79 4.27 -2.45 -16.11
C ASP A 79 3.34 -1.37 -16.70
N TYR A 80 2.46 -0.77 -15.88
CA TYR A 80 1.42 0.15 -16.37
C TYR A 80 1.66 1.62 -16.01
N GLN A 81 2.19 1.92 -14.82
CA GLN A 81 2.37 3.28 -14.29
C GLN A 81 3.59 3.34 -13.35
N PRO A 82 4.82 3.22 -13.88
CA PRO A 82 6.03 3.08 -13.07
C PRO A 82 6.32 4.29 -12.19
N ASP A 83 5.92 5.50 -12.62
CA ASP A 83 6.15 6.75 -11.90
C ASP A 83 5.53 6.75 -10.49
N ILE A 84 4.47 5.98 -10.27
CA ILE A 84 3.82 5.83 -8.95
C ILE A 84 4.75 5.14 -7.94
N LEU A 85 5.69 4.32 -8.40
CA LEU A 85 6.61 3.59 -7.52
C LEU A 85 7.58 4.51 -6.78
N ASP A 86 7.84 5.71 -7.31
CA ASP A 86 8.72 6.70 -6.69
C ASP A 86 8.02 7.43 -5.53
N ASP A 87 6.70 7.60 -5.60
CA ASP A 87 5.89 8.15 -4.52
C ASP A 87 5.41 7.05 -3.55
N LYS A 88 6.25 6.77 -2.55
CA LYS A 88 5.96 5.76 -1.51
C LYS A 88 4.71 6.07 -0.69
N GLU A 89 4.38 7.35 -0.48
CA GLU A 89 3.17 7.72 0.27
C GLU A 89 1.93 7.39 -0.55
N PHE A 90 1.94 7.76 -1.83
CA PHE A 90 0.84 7.46 -2.74
C PHE A 90 0.69 5.95 -2.98
N LEU A 91 1.79 5.22 -3.15
CA LEU A 91 1.75 3.75 -3.27
C LEU A 91 1.11 3.09 -2.04
N PHE A 92 1.45 3.55 -0.82
CA PHE A 92 0.83 3.05 0.41
C PHE A 92 -0.66 3.45 0.49
N PHE A 93 -1.00 4.65 0.04
CA PHE A 93 -2.40 5.10 -0.04
C PHE A 93 -3.23 4.19 -0.97
N LEU A 94 -2.70 3.83 -2.15
CA LEU A 94 -3.35 2.92 -3.09
C LEU A 94 -3.59 1.55 -2.45
N ASP A 95 -2.56 0.98 -1.83
CA ASP A 95 -2.65 -0.32 -1.14
C ASP A 95 -3.76 -0.32 -0.07
N TYR A 96 -3.73 0.71 0.79
CA TYR A 96 -4.73 0.86 1.85
C TYR A 96 -6.14 0.94 1.27
N GLN A 97 -6.39 1.82 0.30
CA GLN A 97 -7.70 2.01 -0.30
C GLN A 97 -8.22 0.76 -1.02
N LEU A 98 -7.35 0.04 -1.72
CA LEU A 98 -7.69 -1.24 -2.35
C LEU A 98 -8.06 -2.30 -1.31
N SER A 99 -7.26 -2.42 -0.24
CA SER A 99 -7.47 -3.42 0.82
C SER A 99 -8.63 -3.13 1.76
N SER A 100 -8.99 -1.86 1.98
CA SER A 100 -10.04 -1.47 2.93
C SER A 100 -11.41 -1.34 2.25
N HIS A 101 -11.50 -0.49 1.22
CA HIS A 101 -12.77 -0.11 0.59
C HIS A 101 -13.16 -1.01 -0.56
N LEU A 102 -12.17 -1.63 -1.22
CA LEU A 102 -12.38 -2.47 -2.39
C LEU A 102 -11.95 -3.93 -2.17
N ASN A 103 -11.66 -4.32 -0.93
CA ASN A 103 -11.02 -5.58 -0.53
C ASN A 103 -11.33 -6.76 -1.47
N ARG A 104 -12.58 -7.25 -1.44
CA ARG A 104 -13.03 -8.41 -2.23
C ARG A 104 -12.95 -8.20 -3.74
N LYS A 105 -13.16 -6.97 -4.24
CA LYS A 105 -13.07 -6.67 -5.69
C LYS A 105 -11.60 -6.61 -6.12
N SER A 106 -10.77 -5.95 -5.34
CA SER A 106 -9.34 -5.83 -5.60
C SER A 106 -8.67 -7.21 -5.59
N GLU A 107 -9.03 -8.07 -4.64
CA GLU A 107 -8.52 -9.43 -4.55
C GLU A 107 -8.86 -10.26 -5.79
N VAL A 108 -10.10 -10.18 -6.28
CA VAL A 108 -10.49 -10.84 -7.53
C VAL A 108 -9.67 -10.33 -8.72
N TRP A 109 -9.46 -9.02 -8.84
CA TRP A 109 -8.63 -8.48 -9.93
C TRP A 109 -7.18 -8.95 -9.84
N PHE A 110 -6.60 -8.98 -8.64
CA PHE A 110 -5.24 -9.50 -8.42
C PHE A 110 -5.12 -11.00 -8.69
N GLN A 111 -6.14 -11.79 -8.38
CA GLN A 111 -6.20 -13.21 -8.77
C GLN A 111 -6.31 -13.37 -10.29
N GLU A 112 -7.19 -12.61 -10.95
CA GLU A 112 -7.41 -12.67 -12.40
C GLU A 112 -6.19 -12.19 -13.21
N LEU A 113 -5.35 -11.31 -12.66
CA LEU A 113 -4.07 -10.93 -13.28
C LEU A 113 -3.08 -12.10 -13.41
N ASN A 114 -3.19 -13.11 -12.53
CA ASN A 114 -2.34 -14.30 -12.54
C ASN A 114 -3.02 -15.52 -13.22
N ASP A 115 -4.27 -15.38 -13.69
CA ASP A 115 -5.00 -16.46 -14.37
C ASP A 115 -4.39 -16.73 -15.75
N SER A 116 -4.38 -17.98 -16.20
CA SER A 116 -3.95 -18.37 -17.56
C SER A 116 -4.74 -17.70 -18.70
N SER A 117 -5.97 -17.24 -18.46
CA SER A 117 -6.82 -16.63 -19.48
C SER A 117 -6.45 -15.16 -19.75
N GLU A 118 -5.91 -14.90 -20.94
CA GLU A 118 -5.59 -13.53 -21.42
C GLU A 118 -6.80 -12.58 -21.37
N LEU A 119 -8.01 -13.09 -21.59
CA LEU A 119 -9.23 -12.28 -21.56
C LEU A 119 -9.55 -11.79 -20.15
N LYS A 120 -9.32 -12.63 -19.13
CA LYS A 120 -9.47 -12.26 -17.72
C LYS A 120 -8.37 -11.32 -17.27
N LYS A 121 -7.10 -11.60 -17.60
CA LYS A 121 -5.97 -10.71 -17.30
C LYS A 121 -6.20 -9.29 -17.81
N ASN A 122 -6.57 -9.16 -19.09
CA ASN A 122 -6.82 -7.85 -19.71
C ASN A 122 -8.00 -7.12 -19.07
N ARG A 123 -9.05 -7.83 -18.68
CA ARG A 123 -10.21 -7.24 -17.98
C ARG A 123 -9.81 -6.73 -16.60
N ALA A 124 -9.09 -7.56 -15.84
CA ALA A 124 -8.60 -7.21 -14.51
C ALA A 124 -7.63 -6.03 -14.56
N ALA A 125 -6.68 -6.03 -15.49
CA ALA A 125 -5.74 -4.93 -15.70
C ALA A 125 -6.46 -3.61 -15.97
N ARG A 126 -7.43 -3.60 -16.91
CA ARG A 126 -8.23 -2.39 -17.19
C ARG A 126 -9.05 -1.92 -15.99
N ALA A 127 -9.61 -2.85 -15.22
CA ALA A 127 -10.39 -2.52 -14.02
C ALA A 127 -9.50 -1.89 -12.93
N LEU A 128 -8.33 -2.48 -12.69
CA LEU A 128 -7.31 -1.98 -11.76
C LEU A 128 -6.79 -0.61 -12.20
N GLU A 129 -6.42 -0.46 -13.47
CA GLU A 129 -5.92 0.80 -14.00
C GLU A 129 -6.96 1.93 -13.86
N LYS A 130 -8.22 1.66 -14.22
CA LYS A 130 -9.31 2.62 -14.04
C LYS A 130 -9.47 3.00 -12.57
N CYS A 131 -9.42 2.01 -11.68
CA CYS A 131 -9.54 2.24 -10.24
C CYS A 131 -8.39 3.08 -9.70
N ILE A 132 -7.16 2.80 -10.11
CA ILE A 132 -5.96 3.56 -9.70
C ILE A 132 -6.06 5.01 -10.15
N ARG A 133 -6.53 5.27 -11.38
CA ARG A 133 -6.77 6.66 -11.85
C ARG A 133 -7.85 7.38 -11.02
N GLU A 134 -8.92 6.69 -10.61
CA GLU A 134 -9.93 7.28 -9.72
C GLU A 134 -9.35 7.59 -8.34
N LEU A 135 -8.48 6.72 -7.82
CA LEU A 135 -7.79 6.90 -6.55
C LEU A 135 -6.73 8.00 -6.60
N ASP A 136 -6.02 8.17 -7.72
CA ASP A 136 -5.11 9.31 -7.95
C ASP A 136 -5.88 10.63 -7.88
N GLY A 137 -6.99 10.73 -8.61
CA GLY A 137 -7.86 11.91 -8.56
C GLY A 137 -8.39 12.21 -7.14
N TYR A 138 -8.72 11.16 -6.38
CA TYR A 138 -9.11 11.31 -4.98
C TYR A 138 -7.94 11.74 -4.09
N TYR A 139 -6.75 11.18 -4.27
CA TYR A 139 -5.55 11.53 -3.52
C TYR A 139 -5.17 12.99 -3.73
N GLN A 140 -5.14 13.46 -4.98
CA GLN A 140 -4.91 14.87 -5.32
C GLN A 140 -6.00 15.79 -4.75
N PHE A 141 -7.27 15.35 -4.81
CA PHE A 141 -8.37 16.07 -4.17
C PHE A 141 -8.13 16.23 -2.67
N LEU A 142 -7.78 15.15 -1.97
CA LEU A 142 -7.49 15.18 -0.53
C LEU A 142 -6.30 16.07 -0.20
N GLN A 143 -5.22 16.05 -0.99
CA GLN A 143 -4.09 16.94 -0.79
C GLN A 143 -4.49 18.42 -0.86
N ARG A 144 -5.31 18.80 -1.86
CA ARG A 144 -5.84 20.18 -2.00
C ARG A 144 -6.83 20.52 -0.89
N TYR A 145 -7.69 19.58 -0.51
CA TYR A 145 -8.74 19.78 0.49
C TYR A 145 -8.19 19.85 1.93
N ALA A 146 -7.13 19.09 2.23
CA ALA A 146 -6.47 19.07 3.53
C ALA A 146 -5.84 20.42 3.93
N SER A 147 -5.65 21.33 2.98
CA SER A 147 -5.17 22.70 3.23
C SER A 147 -6.22 23.61 3.89
N HIS A 148 -7.48 23.19 3.99
CA HIS A 148 -8.58 24.00 4.55
C HIS A 148 -9.00 23.47 5.93
N LYS A 149 -8.72 24.25 6.98
CA LYS A 149 -8.80 23.84 8.41
C LYS A 149 -10.19 23.43 8.93
N ASN A 150 -11.29 23.61 8.18
CA ASN A 150 -12.66 23.61 8.73
C ASN A 150 -13.74 22.89 7.90
N ARG A 151 -13.41 21.86 7.10
CA ARG A 151 -14.44 21.15 6.30
C ARG A 151 -14.70 19.71 6.78
N LYS A 152 -15.98 19.31 6.69
CA LYS A 152 -16.44 17.93 6.89
C LYS A 152 -15.69 16.98 5.96
N GLU A 153 -15.37 15.81 6.51
CA GLU A 153 -14.63 14.72 5.88
C GLU A 153 -15.40 14.19 4.65
N ILE A 154 -14.68 13.90 3.56
CA ILE A 154 -15.26 13.35 2.32
C ILE A 154 -14.58 12.01 2.11
N SER A 155 -15.33 10.91 2.19
CA SER A 155 -14.82 9.57 1.91
C SER A 155 -14.59 9.36 0.40
N PHE A 156 -13.90 8.28 0.03
CA PHE A 156 -13.77 7.92 -1.39
C PHE A 156 -15.13 7.70 -2.07
N GLN A 157 -16.11 7.13 -1.36
CA GLN A 157 -17.45 6.95 -1.90
C GLN A 157 -18.15 8.29 -2.15
N ASP A 158 -18.03 9.24 -1.20
CA ASP A 158 -18.58 10.58 -1.36
C ASP A 158 -17.94 11.31 -2.55
N TYR A 159 -16.62 11.15 -2.72
CA TYR A 159 -15.90 11.69 -3.87
C TYR A 159 -16.42 11.11 -5.20
N ARG A 160 -16.66 9.80 -5.28
CA ARG A 160 -17.26 9.17 -6.47
C ARG A 160 -18.66 9.71 -6.76
N ILE A 161 -19.48 9.89 -5.73
CA ILE A 161 -20.83 10.47 -5.86
C ILE A 161 -20.74 11.90 -6.40
N LEU A 162 -19.84 12.73 -5.86
CA LEU A 162 -19.64 14.12 -6.31
C LEU A 162 -19.17 14.20 -7.77
N LEU A 163 -18.26 13.31 -8.19
CA LEU A 163 -17.80 13.22 -9.58
C LEU A 163 -18.95 12.84 -10.52
N ASN A 164 -19.78 11.88 -10.12
CA ASN A 164 -20.91 11.43 -10.92
C ASN A 164 -21.99 12.52 -11.03
N GLN A 165 -22.25 13.27 -9.95
CA GLN A 165 -23.17 14.41 -9.96
C GLN A 165 -22.69 15.54 -10.87
N ARG A 166 -21.38 15.87 -10.88
CA ARG A 166 -20.83 16.84 -11.83
C ARG A 166 -20.98 16.37 -13.27
N ARG A 167 -20.54 15.14 -13.58
CA ARG A 167 -20.69 14.56 -14.92
C ARG A 167 -22.15 14.55 -15.39
N TYR A 168 -23.09 14.24 -14.50
CA TYR A 168 -24.52 14.27 -14.81
C TYR A 168 -25.01 15.70 -15.11
N ARG A 169 -24.61 16.68 -14.29
CA ARG A 169 -24.95 18.10 -14.51
C ARG A 169 -24.38 18.64 -15.82
N ASP A 170 -23.13 18.31 -16.15
CA ASP A 170 -22.48 18.73 -17.40
C ASP A 170 -23.14 18.06 -18.62
N SER A 171 -23.62 16.82 -18.49
CA SER A 171 -24.36 16.12 -19.56
C SER A 171 -25.79 16.63 -19.78
N MET A 172 -26.39 17.31 -18.79
CA MET A 172 -27.72 17.91 -18.87
C MET A 172 -27.66 19.40 -19.26
N GLY A 173 -26.60 20.11 -18.88
CA GLY A 173 -26.37 21.52 -19.27
C GLY A 173 -25.91 21.71 -20.72
N GLY A 174 -25.51 20.64 -21.42
CA GLY A 174 -25.18 20.67 -22.85
C GLY A 174 -26.37 20.53 -23.81
N LYS A 175 -27.61 20.56 -23.30
CA LYS A 175 -28.85 20.51 -24.11
C LYS A 175 -29.60 21.85 -24.21
N GLU A 176 -29.03 22.91 -23.66
CA GLU A 176 -29.54 24.29 -23.80
C GLU A 176 -28.51 25.14 -24.54
N GLN A 177 -28.24 24.83 -25.81
CA GLN A 177 -27.71 25.76 -26.80
C GLN A 177 -28.39 25.51 -28.15
#